data_AF-A0A961RXB1-F1
#
_entry.id   AF-A0A961RXB1-F1
#
_cell.length_a   1.000
_cell.length_b   1.000
_cell.length_c   1.000
_cell.angle_alpha   90.00
_cell.angle_beta   90.00
_cell.angle_gamma   90.00
#
_symmetry.space_group_name_H-M   'P 1'
#
loop_
_entity.id
_entity.type
_entity.pdbx_description
1 polymer ?
#
loop_
_entity_poly.entity_id
_entity_poly.type
_entity_poly.pdbx_seq_one_letter_code
_entity_poly.pdbx_strand_id
1 'polypeptide(L)' 'MAMYLIHTSLSVPYNDVAAMFRRDRTTVAHACRTIEDMRDTPAFDDMIGELEKTIELMASMAGTVGSQEVRDGQA' A
#
# COMPACT_ATOMS: atom_id res chain seq x y z
N MET A 1 3.01 0.21 -9.96
CA MET A 1 2.27 1.24 -9.20
C MET A 1 1.46 0.67 -8.04
N ALA A 2 0.43 -0.16 -8.23
CA ALA A 2 -0.38 -0.67 -7.09
C ALA A 2 0.43 -1.41 -6.00
N MET A 3 1.35 -2.30 -6.40
CA MET A 3 2.24 -3.02 -5.46
C MET A 3 3.14 -2.06 -4.66
N TYR A 4 3.60 -0.98 -5.31
CA TYR A 4 4.42 0.06 -4.66
C TYR A 4 3.60 0.78 -3.59
N LEU A 5 2.41 1.28 -3.95
CA LEU A 5 1.56 2.04 -3.04
C LEU A 5 1.12 1.24 -1.82
N ILE A 6 0.78 -0.03 -2.00
CA ILE A 6 0.42 -0.91 -0.88
C ILE A 6 1.62 -1.14 0.05
N HIS A 7 2.82 -1.26 -0.51
CA HIS A 7 4.02 -1.38 0.31
C HIS A 7 4.37 -0.07 1.02
N THR A 8 4.44 1.04 0.29
CA THR A 8 4.92 2.34 0.78
C THR A 8 3.90 3.01 1.69
N SER A 9 2.63 3.14 1.25
CA SER A 9 1.60 3.86 2.00
C SER A 9 0.94 3.03 3.10
N LEU A 10 0.91 1.70 2.97
CA LEU A 10 0.27 0.80 3.96
C LEU A 10 1.27 -0.07 4.73
N SER A 11 2.58 0.09 4.49
CA SER A 11 3.65 -0.68 5.16
C SER A 11 3.50 -2.21 5.05
N VAL A 12 2.81 -2.70 4.01
CA VAL A 12 2.62 -4.15 3.81
C VAL A 12 3.92 -4.79 3.32
N PRO A 13 4.39 -5.89 3.92
CA PRO A 13 5.64 -6.53 3.53
C PRO A 13 5.55 -7.15 2.12
N TYR A 14 6.68 -7.23 1.41
CA TYR A 14 6.72 -7.70 0.02
C TYR A 14 6.11 -9.08 -0.21
N ASN A 15 6.22 -10.00 0.76
CA ASN A 15 5.64 -11.33 0.62
C ASN A 15 4.11 -11.30 0.58
N ASP A 16 3.50 -10.45 1.41
CA ASP A 16 2.04 -10.32 1.48
C ASP A 16 1.53 -9.59 0.24
N VAL A 17 2.22 -8.54 -0.21
CA VAL A 17 1.93 -7.90 -1.51
C VAL A 17 2.06 -8.90 -2.66
N ALA A 18 3.12 -9.71 -2.68
CA ALA A 18 3.32 -10.73 -3.71
C ALA A 18 2.17 -11.75 -3.73
N ALA A 19 1.73 -12.21 -2.56
CA ALA A 19 0.60 -13.11 -2.41
C ALA A 19 -0.72 -12.49 -2.91
N MET A 20 -1.01 -11.23 -2.54
CA MET A 20 -2.21 -10.50 -2.99
C MET A 20 -2.31 -10.42 -4.51
N PHE A 21 -1.18 -10.20 -5.19
CA PHE A 21 -1.13 -10.07 -6.65
C PHE A 21 -0.82 -11.38 -7.38
N ARG A 22 -0.65 -12.50 -6.66
CA ARG A 22 -0.23 -13.81 -7.22
C ARG A 22 1.05 -13.69 -8.05
N ARG A 23 2.03 -12.97 -7.52
CA ARG A 23 3.34 -12.74 -8.14
C ARG A 23 4.46 -13.22 -7.23
N ASP A 24 5.67 -13.24 -7.75
CA ASP A 24 6.86 -13.52 -6.97
C ASP A 24 7.30 -12.27 -6.18
N ARG A 25 7.91 -12.46 -5.01
CA ARG A 25 8.47 -11.37 -4.18
C ARG A 25 9.41 -10.46 -4.98
N THR A 26 10.19 -11.02 -5.90
CA THR A 26 11.10 -10.25 -6.77
C THR A 26 10.36 -9.33 -7.74
N THR A 27 9.12 -9.68 -8.13
CA THR A 27 8.25 -8.81 -8.95
C THR A 27 7.85 -7.57 -8.17
N VAL A 28 7.54 -7.70 -6.88
CA VAL A 28 7.24 -6.54 -6.01
C VAL A 28 8.47 -5.65 -5.88
N ALA A 29 9.64 -6.25 -5.61
CA ALA A 29 10.89 -5.51 -5.51
C ALA A 29 11.25 -4.78 -6.82
N HIS A 30 11.00 -5.42 -7.97
CA HIS A 30 11.17 -4.79 -9.27
C HIS A 30 10.20 -3.63 -9.46
N ALA A 31 8.92 -3.82 -9.16
CA ALA A 31 7.90 -2.78 -9.25
C ALA A 31 8.22 -1.57 -8.36
N CYS A 32 8.75 -1.78 -7.14
CA CYS A 32 9.19 -0.69 -6.28
C CYS A 32 10.35 0.09 -6.91
N ARG A 33 11.41 -0.60 -7.35
CA ARG A 33 12.54 0.06 -8.03
C ARG A 33 12.10 0.86 -9.25
N THR A 34 11.27 0.27 -10.11
CA THR A 34 10.78 0.95 -11.32
C THR A 34 9.99 2.23 -10.99
N ILE A 35 9.21 2.24 -9.91
CA ILE A 35 8.50 3.46 -9.50
C ILE A 35 9.48 4.49 -8.94
N GLU A 36 10.41 4.10 -8.07
CA GLU A 36 11.44 5.00 -7.52
C GLU A 36 12.29 5.63 -8.63
N ASP A 37 12.72 4.86 -9.64
CA ASP A 37 13.46 5.38 -10.79
C ASP A 37 12.65 6.42 -11.59
N MET A 38 11.31 6.29 -11.61
CA MET A 38 10.43 7.25 -12.29
C MET A 38 10.18 8.52 -11.47
N ARG A 39 10.37 8.48 -10.13
CA ARG A 39 10.21 9.65 -9.24
C ARG A 39 11.27 10.73 -9.46
N ASP A 40 12.32 10.44 -10.22
CA ASP A 40 13.26 11.46 -10.71
C ASP A 40 12.59 12.50 -11.64
N THR A 41 11.39 12.20 -12.15
CA THR A 41 10.59 13.16 -12.93
C THR A 41 9.61 13.91 -12.03
N PRO A 42 9.71 15.26 -11.89
CA PRO A 42 8.88 16.01 -10.94
C PRO A 42 7.37 15.80 -11.10
N ALA A 43 6.87 15.80 -12.34
CA ALA A 43 5.44 15.60 -12.59
C ALA A 43 4.95 14.18 -12.20
N PHE A 44 5.83 13.18 -12.23
CA PHE A 44 5.49 11.83 -11.80
C PHE A 44 5.57 11.71 -10.27
N ASP A 45 6.57 12.32 -9.65
CA ASP A 45 6.72 12.40 -8.20
C ASP A 45 5.51 13.06 -7.55
N ASP A 46 5.05 14.20 -8.09
CA ASP A 46 3.86 14.92 -7.62
C ASP A 46 2.61 14.02 -7.69
N MET A 47 2.39 13.35 -8.83
CA MET A 47 1.25 12.44 -9.01
C MET A 47 1.27 11.26 -8.02
N ILE A 48 2.44 10.64 -7.82
CA ILE A 48 2.57 9.55 -6.85
C ILE A 48 2.33 10.08 -5.44
N GLY A 49 2.87 11.25 -5.09
CA GLY A 49 2.67 11.88 -3.78
C GLY A 49 1.20 12.20 -3.50
N GLU A 50 0.41 12.60 -4.49
CA GLU A 50 -1.03 12.78 -4.34
C GLU A 50 -1.76 11.46 -4.06
N LEU A 51 -1.35 10.38 -4.73
CA LEU A 51 -1.94 9.06 -4.55
C LEU A 51 -1.58 8.46 -3.19
N GLU A 52 -0.33 8.62 -2.74
CA GLU A 52 0.13 8.23 -1.41
C GLU A 52 -0.70 8.92 -0.31
N LYS A 53 -0.83 10.25 -0.39
CA LYS A 53 -1.69 11.03 0.53
C LYS A 53 -3.13 10.56 0.53
N THR A 54 -3.69 10.29 -0.66
CA THR A 54 -5.08 9.83 -0.79
C THR A 54 -5.28 8.47 -0.10
N ILE A 55 -4.34 7.54 -0.28
CA ILE A 55 -4.38 6.21 0.33
C ILE A 55 -4.22 6.31 1.85
N GLU A 56 -3.31 7.13 2.35
CA GLU A 56 -3.11 7.38 3.79
C GLU A 56 -4.38 7.96 4.43
N LEU A 57 -5.02 8.93 3.77
CA LEU A 57 -6.31 9.48 4.21
C LEU A 57 -7.39 8.40 4.23
N MET A 58 -7.51 7.58 3.19
CA MET A 58 -8.47 6.47 3.14
C MET A 58 -8.21 5.42 4.23
N ALA A 59 -6.95 5.06 4.48
CA ALA A 59 -6.57 4.13 5.53
C ALA A 59 -6.91 4.68 6.92
N SER A 60 -6.68 5.98 7.15
CA SER A 60 -7.07 6.65 8.40
C SER A 60 -8.58 6.63 8.64
N MET A 61 -9.38 6.79 7.58
CA MET A 61 -10.85 6.68 7.64
C MET A 61 -11.31 5.22 7.81
N ALA A 62 -10.65 4.25 7.18
CA ALA A 62 -10.96 2.83 7.38
C ALA A 62 -10.68 2.40 8.83
N GLY A 63 -9.67 3.00 9.47
CA GLY A 63 -9.36 2.83 10.89
C GLY A 63 -10.44 3.35 11.84
N THR A 64 -11.28 4.31 11.43
CA THR A 64 -12.40 4.80 12.25
C THR A 64 -13.65 3.92 12.15
N VAL A 65 -13.72 3.02 11.16
CA VAL A 65 -14.87 2.13 10.90
C VAL A 65 -14.73 0.75 11.56
N GLY A 66 -13.57 0.43 12.16
CA GLY A 66 -13.26 -0.92 12.68
C GLY A 66 -13.47 -1.18 14.19
N SER A 67 -14.13 -0.28 14.93
CA SER A 67 -14.29 -0.44 16.39
C SER A 67 -15.74 -0.72 16.84
N GLN A 68 -16.46 -1.64 16.20
CA GLN A 68 -17.62 -2.26 16.85
C GLN A 68 -18.00 -3.60 16.23
N GLU A 69 -18.36 -4.55 17.12
CA GLU A 69 -18.82 -5.93 16.87
C GLU A 69 -17.68 -6.95 16.61
N VAL A 70 -17.37 -7.95 17.44
CA VAL A 70 -18.22 -8.78 18.31
C VAL A 70 -17.41 -9.19 19.55
N ARG A 71 -17.91 -8.83 20.73
CA ARG A 71 -17.44 -9.34 22.03
C ARG A 71 -18.45 -10.40 22.51
N ASP A 72 -18.67 -11.43 21.69
CA ASP A 72 -19.42 -12.62 22.09
C ASP A 72 -18.47 -13.66 22.65
N GLY A 73 -18.92 -14.24 23.76
CA GLY A 73 -18.10 -14.85 24.77
C GLY A 73 -17.48 -16.20 24.42
N GLN A 74 -16.32 -16.42 25.02
CA GLN A 74 -15.74 -17.71 25.40
C GLN A 74 -14.81 -17.40 26.58
N ALA A 75 -14.77 -18.11 27.70
CA ALA A 75 -15.55 -19.18 28.30
C ALA A 75 -15.24 -19.13 29.81
#